data_AF-A0A383VKT1-F1
#
_entry.id   AF-A0A383VKT1-F1
#
_cell.length_a   1.000
_cell.length_b   1.000
_cell.length_c   1.000
_cell.angle_alpha   90.00
_cell.angle_beta   90.00
_cell.angle_gamma   90.00
#
_symmetry.space_group_name_H-M   'P 1'
#
loop_
_entity.id
_entity.type
_entity.pdbx_description
1 polymer ?
#
loop_
_entity_poly.entity_id
_entity_poly.type
_entity_poly.pdbx_seq_one_letter_code
_entity_poly.pdbx_strand_id
1 'polypeptide(L)'
;MVAAGMRITYAQLLAAADRMVAGVEVWVKAQQQLGIKTDVPVAAVSICCSLDWAHITLPAADAPALLQLAMNCSNWVPATAAAQRVTAKAAAATTRGMTALLQPDVARKLLLTAAARQHTVAVHHMVNLEVMQQHINEDTLEGMLVHLLRQHGCVEVLLQLPAAAQLSTDAVLRLLLAAVKTPNALTAVHKVFSLTAARQLTTEQVDTVLRACMHEVAAAHTTWTCIAPYRVFEHVLELPAALQLTGSTVVQLLYTSIDLIDNCFTEAICRHPAAQALSREQLLHQLQITVLRSYDCTERLCTLPAAQQLDSEAVAQLLLAAAASGATRVYAIMKVLLALPAANALNAAVLVQLFRAPCFAEDNNRPGQLTTSKYACLEKLAAVPAAGTAVGLMLQEALEAKCFESMLHIVGLPAAAQLSTFEVE
;
A
#
# COMPACT_ATOMS: atom_id res chain seq x y z
N MET A 1 -32.63 -13.49 21.75
CA MET A 1 -31.97 -14.38 22.74
C MET A 1 -32.58 -14.24 24.12
N VAL A 2 -32.52 -13.06 24.73
CA VAL A 2 -32.96 -12.84 26.11
C VAL A 2 -34.49 -12.92 26.28
N ALA A 3 -35.26 -12.39 25.33
CA ALA A 3 -36.71 -12.61 25.24
C ALA A 3 -37.11 -14.08 24.98
N ALA A 4 -36.16 -14.94 24.61
CA ALA A 4 -36.37 -16.38 24.39
C ALA A 4 -36.04 -17.23 25.63
N GLY A 5 -35.79 -16.62 26.79
CA GLY A 5 -35.53 -17.34 28.04
C GLY A 5 -34.17 -18.04 28.10
N MET A 6 -33.21 -17.70 27.22
CA MET A 6 -31.88 -18.30 27.28
C MET A 6 -31.14 -17.90 28.54
N ARG A 7 -30.80 -18.92 29.33
CA ARG A 7 -29.91 -18.83 30.50
C ARG A 7 -28.52 -19.26 30.07
N ILE A 8 -27.51 -18.49 30.45
CA ILE A 8 -26.11 -18.91 30.32
C ILE A 8 -25.59 -19.39 31.67
N THR A 9 -25.05 -20.60 31.69
CA THR A 9 -24.41 -21.15 32.89
C THR A 9 -23.02 -20.56 33.08
N TYR A 10 -22.48 -20.64 34.30
CA TYR A 10 -21.12 -20.17 34.56
C TYR A 10 -20.08 -20.88 33.68
N ALA A 11 -20.20 -22.20 33.52
CA ALA A 11 -19.31 -22.99 32.67
C ALA A 11 -19.39 -22.56 31.19
N GLN A 12 -20.59 -22.28 30.67
CA GLN A 12 -20.77 -21.77 29.31
C GLN A 12 -20.16 -20.38 29.12
N LEU A 13 -20.31 -19.51 30.13
CA LEU A 13 -19.70 -18.17 30.12
C LEU A 13 -18.18 -18.26 30.05
N LEU A 14 -17.55 -19.10 30.90
CA LEU A 14 -16.11 -19.30 30.89
C LEU A 14 -15.64 -19.92 29.58
N ALA A 15 -16.33 -20.94 29.05
CA ALA A 15 -15.99 -21.55 27.77
C ALA A 15 -16.10 -20.55 26.60
N ALA A 16 -17.08 -19.64 26.64
CA ALA A 16 -17.22 -18.59 25.63
C ALA A 16 -16.08 -17.56 25.73
N ALA A 17 -15.70 -17.15 26.94
CA ALA A 17 -14.55 -16.27 27.16
C ALA A 17 -13.22 -16.91 26.75
N ASP A 18 -13.07 -18.21 27.02
CA ASP A 18 -11.93 -19.04 26.63
C ASP A 18 -11.77 -19.13 25.11
N ARG A 19 -12.89 -19.09 24.37
CA ARG A 19 -12.96 -19.03 22.90
C ARG A 19 -12.98 -17.61 22.35
N MET A 20 -12.75 -16.60 23.19
CA MET A 20 -12.73 -15.18 22.81
C MET A 20 -14.02 -14.71 22.11
N VAL A 21 -15.18 -15.23 22.53
CA VAL A 21 -16.49 -14.79 22.01
C VAL A 21 -16.74 -13.35 22.44
N ALA A 22 -17.12 -12.47 21.49
CA ALA A 22 -17.37 -11.06 21.79
C ALA A 22 -18.65 -10.84 22.60
N GLY A 23 -18.62 -9.86 23.52
CA GLY A 23 -19.80 -9.40 24.25
C GLY A 23 -20.35 -10.38 25.31
N VAL A 24 -19.53 -11.28 25.83
CA VAL A 24 -19.93 -12.24 26.89
C VAL A 24 -20.50 -11.54 28.13
N GLU A 25 -20.05 -10.32 28.42
CA GLU A 25 -20.54 -9.50 29.53
C GLU A 25 -22.00 -9.04 29.35
N VAL A 26 -22.46 -8.90 28.10
CA VAL A 26 -23.85 -8.49 27.79
C VAL A 26 -24.81 -9.57 28.25
N TRP A 27 -24.43 -10.85 28.15
CA TRP A 27 -25.25 -11.96 28.62
C TRP A 27 -25.45 -11.91 30.14
N VAL A 28 -24.39 -11.62 30.89
CA VAL A 28 -24.46 -11.51 32.35
C VAL A 28 -25.29 -10.29 32.77
N LYS A 29 -25.08 -9.13 32.13
CA LYS A 29 -25.88 -7.91 32.37
C LYS A 29 -27.37 -8.15 32.11
N ALA A 30 -27.70 -8.83 31.02
CA ALA A 30 -29.09 -9.13 30.69
C ALA A 30 -29.76 -10.07 31.72
N GLN A 31 -29.05 -11.11 32.18
CA GLN A 31 -29.58 -11.99 33.23
C GLN A 31 -29.83 -11.23 34.55
N GLN A 32 -28.94 -10.29 34.92
CA GLN A 32 -29.10 -9.45 36.10
C GLN A 32 -30.29 -8.49 35.98
N GLN A 33 -30.43 -7.79 34.85
CA GLN A 33 -31.53 -6.85 34.61
C GLN A 33 -32.92 -7.50 34.61
N LEU A 34 -33.00 -8.78 34.25
CA LEU A 34 -34.25 -9.53 34.24
C LEU A 34 -34.52 -10.33 35.52
N GLY A 35 -33.65 -10.24 36.52
CA GLY A 35 -33.79 -11.02 37.75
C GLY A 35 -33.75 -12.54 37.53
N ILE A 36 -33.08 -13.00 36.47
CA ILE A 36 -32.94 -14.43 36.18
C ILE A 36 -31.97 -15.04 37.19
N LYS A 37 -32.44 -16.03 37.97
CA LYS A 37 -31.57 -16.81 38.85
C LYS A 37 -30.50 -17.52 38.02
N THR A 38 -29.23 -17.25 38.33
CA THR A 38 -28.05 -17.77 37.63
C THR A 38 -27.08 -18.43 38.62
N ASP A 39 -26.27 -19.37 38.13
CA ASP A 39 -25.14 -19.99 38.83
C ASP A 39 -23.83 -19.18 38.68
N VAL A 40 -23.86 -18.05 37.97
CA VAL A 40 -22.69 -17.19 37.77
C VAL A 40 -22.27 -16.57 39.11
N PRO A 41 -21.03 -16.80 39.58
CA PRO A 41 -20.57 -16.31 40.87
C PRO A 41 -20.41 -14.78 40.88
N VAL A 42 -20.50 -14.19 42.07
CA VAL A 42 -20.40 -12.73 42.29
C VAL A 42 -19.15 -12.11 41.66
N ALA A 43 -18.02 -12.82 41.67
CA ALA A 43 -16.78 -12.37 41.02
C ALA A 43 -16.96 -12.19 39.51
N ALA A 44 -17.55 -13.16 38.82
CA ALA A 44 -17.82 -13.09 37.38
C ALA A 44 -18.87 -12.01 37.06
N VAL A 45 -19.91 -11.87 37.88
CA VAL A 45 -20.89 -10.77 37.75
C VAL A 45 -20.18 -9.41 37.87
N SER A 46 -19.28 -9.26 38.83
CA SER A 46 -18.58 -7.99 39.07
C SER A 46 -17.66 -7.62 37.90
N ILE A 47 -16.94 -8.60 37.34
CA ILE A 47 -16.13 -8.44 36.12
C ILE A 47 -17.00 -7.96 34.96
N CYS A 48 -18.06 -8.69 34.64
CA CYS A 48 -18.93 -8.40 33.49
C CYS A 48 -19.70 -7.08 33.64
N CYS A 49 -20.13 -6.74 34.86
CA CYS A 49 -20.90 -5.53 35.14
C CYS A 49 -20.03 -4.30 35.39
N SER A 50 -18.69 -4.40 35.24
CA SER A 50 -17.75 -3.29 35.51
C SER A 50 -17.88 -2.72 36.92
N LEU A 51 -18.22 -3.58 37.88
CA LEU A 51 -18.17 -3.23 39.30
C LEU A 51 -16.70 -3.23 39.75
N ASP A 52 -16.43 -2.60 40.89
CA ASP A 52 -15.10 -2.63 41.51
C ASP A 52 -14.74 -4.04 41.96
N TRP A 53 -14.22 -4.83 41.02
CA TRP A 53 -13.77 -6.20 41.28
C TRP A 53 -12.31 -6.24 41.74
N ALA A 54 -11.63 -5.10 41.87
CA ALA A 54 -10.23 -5.03 42.32
C ALA A 54 -10.08 -5.53 43.76
N HIS A 55 -11.14 -5.46 44.56
CA HIS A 55 -11.18 -5.95 45.94
C HIS A 55 -11.68 -7.40 46.09
N ILE A 56 -12.17 -8.03 45.03
CA ILE A 56 -12.77 -9.38 45.12
C ILE A 56 -11.68 -10.44 45.12
N THR A 57 -11.55 -11.20 46.20
CA THR A 57 -10.66 -12.36 46.28
C THR A 57 -11.08 -13.43 45.28
N LEU A 58 -10.18 -13.76 44.34
CA LEU A 58 -10.43 -14.82 43.36
C LEU A 58 -10.10 -16.19 43.96
N PRO A 59 -11.02 -17.17 43.89
CA PRO A 59 -10.70 -18.56 44.21
C PRO A 59 -9.51 -19.03 43.38
N ALA A 60 -8.54 -19.72 44.00
CA ALA A 60 -7.32 -20.13 43.31
C ALA A 60 -7.60 -21.02 42.09
N ALA A 61 -8.58 -21.92 42.20
CA ALA A 61 -9.01 -22.83 41.13
C ALA A 61 -9.60 -22.10 39.92
N ASP A 62 -10.35 -21.01 40.15
CA ASP A 62 -11.06 -20.29 39.09
C ASP A 62 -10.30 -19.07 38.56
N ALA A 63 -9.18 -18.70 39.20
CA ALA A 63 -8.46 -17.48 38.89
C ALA A 63 -8.05 -17.36 37.40
N PRO A 64 -7.50 -18.39 36.73
CA PRO A 64 -7.19 -18.31 35.30
C PRO A 64 -8.41 -17.99 34.44
N ALA A 65 -9.53 -18.67 34.69
CA ALA A 65 -10.75 -18.52 33.91
C ALA A 65 -11.43 -17.17 34.14
N LEU A 66 -11.41 -16.65 35.37
CA LEU A 66 -11.93 -15.32 35.70
C LEU A 66 -11.05 -14.20 35.13
N LEU A 67 -9.73 -14.37 35.10
CA LEU A 67 -8.85 -13.42 34.41
C LEU A 67 -9.10 -13.43 32.90
N GLN A 68 -9.27 -14.61 32.30
CA GLN A 68 -9.62 -14.76 30.88
C GLN A 68 -10.96 -14.08 30.57
N LEU A 69 -11.97 -14.25 31.43
CA LEU A 69 -13.24 -13.53 31.32
C LEU A 69 -13.04 -12.01 31.35
N ALA A 70 -12.23 -11.50 32.28
CA ALA A 70 -11.95 -10.08 32.39
C ALA A 70 -11.20 -9.50 31.18
N MET A 71 -10.25 -10.24 30.61
CA MET A 71 -9.55 -9.86 29.38
C MET A 71 -10.45 -9.88 28.15
N ASN A 72 -11.54 -10.65 28.19
CA ASN A 72 -12.44 -10.81 27.05
C ASN A 72 -13.61 -9.79 27.04
N CYS A 73 -13.83 -9.07 28.14
CA CYS A 73 -14.86 -8.03 28.22
C CYS A 73 -14.58 -6.87 27.25
N SER A 74 -15.61 -6.23 26.68
CA SER A 74 -15.39 -5.09 25.79
C SER A 74 -14.90 -3.82 26.51
N ASN A 75 -15.13 -3.72 27.82
CA ASN A 75 -14.63 -2.62 28.66
C ASN A 75 -13.18 -2.88 29.04
N TRP A 76 -12.30 -1.89 28.83
CA TRP A 76 -10.87 -1.98 29.16
C TRP A 76 -10.60 -1.98 30.68
N VAL A 77 -11.55 -1.52 31.51
CA VAL A 77 -11.37 -1.41 32.97
C VAL A 77 -11.19 -2.80 33.63
N PRO A 78 -12.06 -3.80 33.41
CA PRO A 78 -11.83 -5.17 33.90
C PRO A 78 -10.51 -5.78 33.43
N ALA A 79 -10.15 -5.62 32.15
CA ALA A 79 -8.91 -6.15 31.60
C ALA A 79 -7.66 -5.53 32.26
N THR A 80 -7.70 -4.22 32.52
CA THR A 80 -6.59 -3.51 33.20
C THR A 80 -6.43 -3.97 34.64
N ALA A 81 -7.54 -4.07 35.38
CA ALA A 81 -7.51 -4.62 36.74
C ALA A 81 -7.02 -6.08 36.76
N ALA A 82 -7.36 -6.88 35.75
CA ALA A 82 -6.86 -8.25 35.60
C ALA A 82 -5.35 -8.27 35.38
N ALA A 83 -4.83 -7.42 34.49
CA ALA A 83 -3.39 -7.30 34.24
C ALA A 83 -2.61 -6.85 35.50
N GLN A 84 -3.15 -5.89 36.25
CA GLN A 84 -2.56 -5.46 37.52
C GLN A 84 -2.55 -6.58 38.57
N ARG A 85 -3.60 -7.42 38.61
CA ARG A 85 -3.64 -8.61 39.48
C ARG A 85 -2.63 -9.67 39.08
N VAL A 86 -2.44 -9.91 37.78
CA VAL A 86 -1.37 -10.78 37.27
C VAL A 86 -0.01 -10.23 37.71
N THR A 87 0.21 -8.92 37.60
CA THR A 87 1.44 -8.24 38.04
C THR A 87 1.70 -8.43 39.54
N ALA A 88 0.70 -8.14 40.38
CA ALA A 88 0.82 -8.27 41.84
C ALA A 88 1.07 -9.72 42.26
N LYS A 89 0.40 -10.67 41.62
CA LYS A 89 0.61 -12.10 41.89
C LYS A 89 1.96 -12.60 41.37
N ALA A 90 2.44 -12.11 40.23
CA ALA A 90 3.78 -12.44 39.73
C ALA A 90 4.85 -12.00 40.73
N ALA A 91 4.75 -10.77 41.25
CA ALA A 91 5.64 -10.27 42.29
C ALA A 91 5.59 -11.13 43.57
N ALA A 92 4.41 -11.60 43.97
CA ALA A 92 4.25 -12.47 45.15
C ALA A 92 4.71 -13.92 44.91
N ALA A 93 4.55 -14.45 43.69
CA ALA A 93 4.86 -15.83 43.33
C ALA A 93 6.36 -16.14 43.43
N THR A 94 7.22 -15.14 43.17
CA THR A 94 8.67 -15.22 43.40
C THR A 94 9.01 -15.63 44.84
N THR A 95 8.08 -15.45 45.79
CA THR A 95 8.28 -15.77 47.22
C THR A 95 7.63 -17.09 47.65
N ARG A 96 6.64 -17.63 46.93
CA ARG A 96 5.77 -18.72 47.46
C ARG A 96 5.35 -19.83 46.47
N GLY A 97 5.94 -19.91 45.28
CA GLY A 97 5.71 -21.06 44.38
C GLY A 97 4.28 -21.17 43.82
N MET A 98 3.52 -20.08 43.76
CA MET A 98 2.23 -20.06 43.05
C MET A 98 2.47 -20.05 41.53
N THR A 99 2.48 -21.24 40.92
CA THR A 99 2.85 -21.47 39.51
C THR A 99 1.65 -21.52 38.55
N ALA A 100 0.41 -21.71 39.03
CA ALA A 100 -0.73 -22.00 38.15
C ALA A 100 -1.15 -20.82 37.25
N LEU A 101 -1.06 -19.58 37.73
CA LEU A 101 -1.43 -18.38 36.97
C LEU A 101 -0.35 -17.91 35.99
N LEU A 102 0.88 -18.39 36.19
CA LEU A 102 2.04 -18.09 35.37
C LEU A 102 2.42 -19.31 34.52
N GLN A 103 1.48 -20.23 34.30
CA GLN A 103 1.70 -21.27 33.31
C GLN A 103 1.84 -20.61 31.93
N PRO A 104 2.84 -20.98 31.11
CA PRO A 104 3.09 -20.34 29.82
C PRO A 104 1.84 -20.23 28.94
N ASP A 105 1.03 -21.29 28.87
CA ASP A 105 -0.16 -21.31 28.00
C ASP A 105 -1.26 -20.36 28.48
N VAL A 106 -1.46 -20.25 29.80
CA VAL A 106 -2.43 -19.31 30.40
C VAL A 106 -1.97 -17.88 30.16
N ALA A 107 -0.69 -17.62 30.43
CA ALA A 107 -0.02 -16.34 30.21
C ALA A 107 -0.18 -15.83 28.76
N ARG A 108 0.19 -16.68 27.78
CA ARG A 108 0.08 -16.38 26.34
C ARG A 108 -1.37 -16.13 25.94
N LYS A 109 -2.30 -16.95 26.42
CA LYS A 109 -3.73 -16.82 26.10
C LYS A 109 -4.33 -15.53 26.63
N LEU A 110 -4.01 -15.14 27.87
CA LEU A 110 -4.45 -13.89 28.46
C LEU A 110 -3.93 -12.69 27.64
N LEU A 111 -2.65 -12.72 27.24
CA LEU A 111 -2.04 -11.65 26.45
C LEU A 111 -2.66 -11.56 25.06
N LEU A 112 -2.83 -12.69 24.38
CA LEU A 112 -3.48 -12.74 23.06
C LEU A 112 -4.91 -12.22 23.14
N THR A 113 -5.66 -12.59 24.18
CA THR A 113 -7.03 -12.11 24.38
C THR A 113 -7.06 -10.60 24.61
N ALA A 114 -6.20 -10.09 25.51
CA ALA A 114 -6.10 -8.67 25.77
C ALA A 114 -5.75 -7.88 24.49
N ALA A 115 -4.82 -8.40 23.70
CA ALA A 115 -4.40 -7.77 22.46
C ALA A 115 -5.49 -7.81 21.38
N ALA A 116 -6.17 -8.94 21.21
CA ALA A 116 -7.27 -9.11 20.25
C ALA A 116 -8.54 -8.32 20.62
N ARG A 117 -8.63 -7.89 21.88
CA ARG A 117 -9.64 -6.96 22.38
C ARG A 117 -9.16 -5.51 22.42
N GLN A 118 -7.95 -5.23 21.94
CA GLN A 118 -7.33 -3.92 21.92
C GLN A 118 -7.23 -3.26 23.30
N HIS A 119 -7.02 -4.07 24.35
CA HIS A 119 -6.77 -3.57 25.69
C HIS A 119 -5.30 -3.17 25.86
N THR A 120 -4.85 -2.13 25.15
CA THR A 120 -3.44 -1.72 25.07
C THR A 120 -2.81 -1.51 26.44
N VAL A 121 -3.54 -0.97 27.42
CA VAL A 121 -3.04 -0.79 28.81
C VAL A 121 -2.79 -2.14 29.50
N ALA A 122 -3.70 -3.09 29.33
CA ALA A 122 -3.54 -4.44 29.88
C ALA A 122 -2.36 -5.17 29.23
N VAL A 123 -2.25 -5.09 27.90
CA VAL A 123 -1.10 -5.62 27.14
C VAL A 123 0.20 -5.00 27.65
N HIS A 124 0.26 -3.67 27.80
CA HIS A 124 1.44 -2.96 28.31
C HIS A 124 1.83 -3.42 29.71
N HIS A 125 0.88 -3.58 30.63
CA HIS A 125 1.17 -4.13 31.95
C HIS A 125 1.74 -5.55 31.87
N MET A 126 1.15 -6.41 31.04
CA MET A 126 1.56 -7.81 30.93
C MET A 126 2.93 -7.98 30.27
N VAL A 127 3.24 -7.27 29.19
CA VAL A 127 4.53 -7.40 28.49
C VAL A 127 5.71 -6.89 29.32
N ASN A 128 5.47 -6.03 30.30
CA ASN A 128 6.51 -5.52 31.21
C ASN A 128 6.82 -6.49 32.37
N LEU A 129 6.10 -7.62 32.48
CA LEU A 129 6.41 -8.65 33.47
C LEU A 129 7.47 -9.60 32.92
N GLU A 130 8.56 -9.77 33.66
CA GLU A 130 9.68 -10.64 33.28
C GLU A 130 9.21 -12.07 32.97
N VAL A 131 8.37 -12.65 33.84
CA VAL A 131 7.79 -13.99 33.63
C VAL A 131 6.99 -14.09 32.33
N MET A 132 6.35 -13.01 31.91
CA MET A 132 5.57 -12.98 30.67
C MET A 132 6.49 -12.93 29.45
N GLN A 133 7.57 -12.14 29.54
CA GLN A 133 8.62 -12.10 28.50
C GLN A 133 9.29 -13.47 28.32
N GLN A 134 9.55 -14.19 29.42
CA GLN A 134 10.12 -15.55 29.39
C GLN A 134 9.21 -16.57 28.71
N HIS A 135 7.89 -16.34 28.70
CA HIS A 135 6.93 -17.26 28.10
C HIS A 135 6.63 -16.98 26.64
N ILE A 136 6.95 -15.79 26.12
CA ILE A 136 6.69 -15.44 24.73
C ILE A 136 7.93 -15.75 23.91
N ASN A 137 7.90 -16.86 23.16
CA ASN A 137 8.94 -17.17 22.17
C ASN A 137 8.64 -16.48 20.83
N GLU A 138 9.57 -16.62 19.89
CA GLU A 138 9.47 -16.08 18.53
C GLU A 138 8.17 -16.51 17.83
N ASP A 139 7.89 -17.82 17.76
CA ASP A 139 6.71 -18.37 17.06
C ASP A 139 5.40 -17.83 17.63
N THR A 140 5.31 -17.73 18.96
CA THR A 140 4.13 -17.20 19.64
C THR A 140 3.98 -15.72 19.30
N LEU A 141 5.06 -14.94 19.37
CA LEU A 141 5.03 -13.53 19.06
C LEU A 141 4.62 -13.30 17.59
N GLU A 142 5.19 -14.05 16.65
CA GLU A 142 4.82 -13.99 15.24
C GLU A 142 3.33 -14.27 15.05
N GLY A 143 2.81 -15.36 15.61
CA GLY A 143 1.40 -15.73 15.51
C GLY A 143 0.47 -14.65 16.08
N MET A 144 0.85 -14.04 17.21
CA MET A 144 0.13 -12.91 17.79
C MET A 144 0.17 -11.69 16.87
N LEU A 145 1.34 -11.31 16.36
CA LEU A 145 1.51 -10.16 15.47
C LEU A 145 0.72 -10.35 14.18
N VAL A 146 0.78 -11.50 13.52
CA VAL A 146 -0.01 -11.81 12.30
C VAL A 146 -1.51 -11.65 12.56
N HIS A 147 -2.00 -12.16 13.69
CA HIS A 147 -3.42 -12.01 14.07
C HIS A 147 -3.80 -10.54 14.32
N LEU A 148 -2.89 -9.78 14.93
CA LEU A 148 -3.12 -8.41 15.39
C LEU A 148 -2.76 -7.33 14.36
N LEU A 149 -2.15 -7.66 13.22
CA LEU A 149 -1.94 -6.68 12.15
C LEU A 149 -3.25 -6.02 11.70
N ARG A 150 -4.38 -6.73 11.86
CA ARG A 150 -5.76 -6.24 11.65
C ARG A 150 -6.25 -5.28 12.74
N GLN A 151 -5.50 -5.14 13.83
CA GLN A 151 -5.87 -4.44 15.05
C GLN A 151 -4.66 -3.66 15.60
N HIS A 152 -4.46 -2.43 15.11
CA HIS A 152 -3.21 -1.67 15.27
C HIS A 152 -2.71 -1.43 16.69
N GLY A 153 -3.61 -1.34 17.68
CA GLY A 153 -3.29 -0.76 18.99
C GLY A 153 -2.26 -1.53 19.83
N CYS A 154 -2.06 -2.82 19.58
CA CYS A 154 -1.18 -3.65 20.41
C CYS A 154 0.12 -4.08 19.71
N VAL A 155 0.24 -3.89 18.40
CA VAL A 155 1.40 -4.36 17.63
C VAL A 155 2.69 -3.66 18.09
N GLU A 156 2.62 -2.34 18.31
CA GLU A 156 3.78 -1.57 18.76
C GLU A 156 4.31 -2.05 20.12
N VAL A 157 3.41 -2.35 21.06
CA VAL A 157 3.77 -2.83 22.40
C VAL A 157 4.37 -4.23 22.33
N LEU A 158 3.84 -5.11 21.49
CA LEU A 158 4.36 -6.46 21.31
C LEU A 158 5.74 -6.49 20.64
N LEU A 159 6.01 -5.56 19.72
CA LEU A 159 7.32 -5.43 19.08
C LEU A 159 8.41 -4.87 20.02
N GLN A 160 8.06 -4.43 21.24
CA GLN A 160 9.03 -4.06 22.29
C GLN A 160 9.52 -5.27 23.09
N LEU A 161 8.90 -6.45 22.93
CA LEU A 161 9.33 -7.66 23.64
C LEU A 161 10.73 -8.11 23.18
N PRO A 162 11.56 -8.68 24.06
CA PRO A 162 12.86 -9.23 23.67
C PRO A 162 12.77 -10.28 22.55
N ALA A 163 11.67 -11.04 22.49
CA ALA A 163 11.40 -11.99 21.42
C ALA A 163 11.27 -11.34 20.04
N ALA A 164 10.95 -10.05 19.94
CA ALA A 164 10.88 -9.33 18.66
C ALA A 164 12.26 -9.20 18.00
N ALA A 165 13.31 -9.05 18.81
CA ALA A 165 14.69 -9.02 18.32
C ALA A 165 15.18 -10.40 17.84
N GLN A 166 14.47 -11.47 18.19
CA GLN A 166 14.77 -12.84 17.79
C GLN A 166 13.98 -13.29 16.58
N LEU A 167 13.05 -12.48 16.07
CA LEU A 167 12.29 -12.80 14.85
C LEU A 167 13.24 -13.05 13.68
N SER A 168 13.08 -14.22 13.05
CA SER A 168 13.75 -14.63 11.82
C SER A 168 13.33 -13.78 10.63
N THR A 169 14.14 -13.80 9.58
CA THR A 169 13.82 -13.18 8.28
C THR A 169 12.51 -13.72 7.69
N ASP A 170 12.24 -15.01 7.87
CA ASP A 170 11.01 -15.65 7.37
C ASP A 170 9.77 -15.24 8.15
N ALA A 171 9.89 -15.05 9.47
CA ALA A 171 8.83 -14.48 10.29
C ALA A 171 8.53 -13.03 9.88
N VAL A 172 9.57 -12.20 9.68
CA VAL A 172 9.42 -10.82 9.20
C VAL A 172 8.78 -10.78 7.81
N LEU A 173 9.19 -11.65 6.89
CA LEU A 173 8.56 -11.77 5.57
C LEU A 173 7.06 -12.07 5.69
N ARG A 174 6.67 -13.04 6.51
CA ARG A 174 5.27 -13.39 6.75
C ARG A 174 4.48 -12.23 7.35
N LEU A 175 5.08 -11.47 8.27
CA LEU A 175 4.47 -10.26 8.84
C LEU A 175 4.26 -9.17 7.78
N LEU A 176 5.25 -8.91 6.93
CA LEU A 176 5.12 -7.93 5.83
C LEU A 176 4.03 -8.36 4.84
N LEU A 177 4.00 -9.63 4.44
CA LEU A 177 2.95 -10.16 3.55
C LEU A 177 1.55 -10.09 4.17
N ALA A 178 1.42 -10.33 5.48
CA ALA A 178 0.16 -10.14 6.20
C ALA A 178 -0.24 -8.66 6.29
N ALA A 179 0.72 -7.76 6.43
CA ALA A 179 0.48 -6.32 6.48
C ALA A 179 0.00 -5.77 5.13
N VAL A 180 0.53 -6.27 4.01
CA VAL A 180 0.04 -5.92 2.66
C VAL A 180 -1.47 -6.15 2.53
N LYS A 181 -1.96 -7.29 3.05
CA LYS A 181 -3.37 -7.70 2.98
C LYS A 181 -4.28 -7.00 3.98
N THR A 182 -3.73 -6.12 4.82
CA THR A 182 -4.45 -5.58 5.97
C THR A 182 -4.63 -4.07 5.83
N PRO A 183 -5.86 -3.58 5.58
CA PRO A 183 -6.11 -2.15 5.55
C PRO A 183 -5.73 -1.56 6.91
N ASN A 184 -4.97 -0.46 6.90
CA ASN A 184 -4.46 0.28 8.06
C ASN A 184 -3.20 -0.28 8.76
N ALA A 185 -2.54 -1.32 8.26
CA ALA A 185 -1.32 -1.86 8.91
C ALA A 185 -0.10 -0.91 8.93
N LEU A 186 -0.22 0.35 8.50
CA LEU A 186 0.89 1.29 8.31
C LEU A 186 1.77 1.47 9.55
N THR A 187 1.17 1.71 10.71
CA THR A 187 1.94 1.93 11.96
C THR A 187 2.74 0.68 12.34
N ALA A 188 2.15 -0.50 12.14
CA ALA A 188 2.81 -1.77 12.38
C ALA A 188 3.98 -1.99 11.40
N VAL A 189 3.77 -1.67 10.13
CA VAL A 189 4.75 -1.80 9.06
C VAL A 189 6.03 -1.03 9.38
N HIS A 190 5.95 0.24 9.78
CA HIS A 190 7.14 1.01 10.18
C HIS A 190 7.94 0.34 11.30
N LYS A 191 7.25 -0.27 12.28
CA LYS A 191 7.90 -0.95 13.39
C LYS A 191 8.51 -2.29 12.95
N VAL A 192 7.85 -3.03 12.07
CA VAL A 192 8.41 -4.26 11.46
C VAL A 192 9.70 -3.92 10.68
N PHE A 193 9.72 -2.81 9.92
CA PHE A 193 10.94 -2.35 9.24
C PHE A 193 12.07 -1.90 10.17
N SER A 194 11.75 -1.55 11.42
CA SER A 194 12.76 -1.22 12.43
C SER A 194 13.48 -2.45 13.00
N LEU A 195 12.97 -3.67 12.75
CA LEU A 195 13.57 -4.92 13.20
C LEU A 195 14.87 -5.21 12.45
N THR A 196 15.86 -5.76 13.17
CA THR A 196 17.15 -6.17 12.57
C THR A 196 16.97 -7.16 11.42
N ALA A 197 16.06 -8.13 11.59
CA ALA A 197 15.78 -9.13 10.56
C ALA A 197 15.16 -8.54 9.28
N ALA A 198 14.45 -7.41 9.35
CA ALA A 198 13.96 -6.73 8.14
C ALA A 198 15.12 -6.22 7.26
N ARG A 199 16.22 -5.80 7.88
CA ARG A 199 17.45 -5.37 7.17
C ARG A 199 18.23 -6.54 6.58
N GLN A 200 17.92 -7.77 6.97
CA GLN A 200 18.57 -9.00 6.54
C GLN A 200 17.75 -9.77 5.49
N LEU A 201 16.60 -9.24 5.06
CA LEU A 201 15.82 -9.84 3.98
C LEU A 201 16.67 -9.98 2.72
N THR A 202 16.48 -11.08 1.99
CA THR A 202 17.15 -11.29 0.70
C THR A 202 16.48 -10.50 -0.42
N THR A 203 17.16 -10.36 -1.56
CA THR A 203 16.60 -9.74 -2.77
C THR A 203 15.34 -10.47 -3.26
N GLU A 204 15.30 -11.80 -3.16
CA GLU A 204 14.15 -12.64 -3.53
C GLU A 204 12.94 -12.39 -2.60
N GLN A 205 13.19 -12.28 -1.29
CA GLN A 205 12.16 -11.97 -0.32
C GLN A 205 11.60 -10.56 -0.53
N VAL A 206 12.46 -9.58 -0.81
CA VAL A 206 12.06 -8.22 -1.20
C VAL A 206 11.19 -8.23 -2.45
N ASP A 207 11.62 -8.90 -3.53
CA ASP A 207 10.83 -9.03 -4.77
C ASP A 207 9.45 -9.66 -4.50
N THR A 208 9.41 -10.68 -3.65
CA THR A 208 8.16 -11.34 -3.22
C THR A 208 7.19 -10.36 -2.56
N VAL A 209 7.67 -9.50 -1.64
CA VAL A 209 6.81 -8.50 -0.99
C VAL A 209 6.37 -7.41 -1.96
N LEU A 210 7.26 -6.93 -2.83
CA LEU A 210 6.93 -5.91 -3.85
C LEU A 210 5.83 -6.41 -4.79
N ARG A 211 5.94 -7.65 -5.28
CA ARG A 211 4.90 -8.28 -6.12
C ARG A 211 3.60 -8.49 -5.38
N ALA A 212 3.65 -8.89 -4.11
CA ALA A 212 2.45 -9.03 -3.28
C ALA A 212 1.71 -7.70 -3.13
N CYS A 213 2.42 -6.57 -2.97
CA CYS A 213 1.82 -5.24 -2.91
C CYS A 213 1.06 -4.91 -4.20
N MET A 214 1.70 -5.14 -5.35
CA MET A 214 1.08 -4.91 -6.66
C MET A 214 -0.13 -5.81 -6.90
N HIS A 215 -0.04 -7.10 -6.55
CA HIS A 215 -1.14 -8.04 -6.66
C HIS A 215 -2.33 -7.65 -5.79
N GLU A 216 -2.09 -7.16 -4.57
CA GLU A 216 -3.17 -6.71 -3.68
C GLU A 216 -3.89 -5.48 -4.22
N VAL A 217 -3.15 -4.51 -4.79
CA VAL A 217 -3.73 -3.35 -5.48
C VAL A 217 -4.54 -3.78 -6.69
N ALA A 218 -4.02 -4.72 -7.48
CA ALA A 218 -4.75 -5.30 -8.60
C ALA A 218 -6.08 -5.87 -8.12
N ALA A 219 -6.07 -6.73 -7.11
CA ALA A 219 -7.27 -7.39 -6.58
C ALA A 219 -8.31 -6.42 -6.01
N ALA A 220 -7.90 -5.26 -5.50
CA ALA A 220 -8.80 -4.30 -4.87
C ALA A 220 -9.72 -3.56 -5.87
N HIS A 221 -9.40 -3.59 -7.18
CA HIS A 221 -10.12 -3.15 -8.40
C HIS A 221 -11.03 -1.90 -8.43
N THR A 222 -11.45 -1.27 -7.32
CA THR A 222 -12.49 -0.23 -7.34
C THR A 222 -12.49 0.76 -6.16
N THR A 223 -11.81 0.47 -5.05
CA THR A 223 -11.83 1.38 -3.89
C THR A 223 -10.47 2.05 -3.70
N TRP A 224 -10.44 3.38 -3.82
CA TRP A 224 -9.27 4.26 -3.57
C TRP A 224 -8.69 4.17 -2.13
N THR A 225 -9.15 3.22 -1.32
CA THR A 225 -8.84 3.08 0.10
C THR A 225 -7.61 2.22 0.39
N CYS A 226 -6.99 1.59 -0.62
CA CYS A 226 -5.84 0.70 -0.42
C CYS A 226 -4.51 1.45 -0.28
N ILE A 227 -4.38 2.32 0.72
CA ILE A 227 -3.14 3.06 1.02
C ILE A 227 -2.02 2.13 1.54
N ALA A 228 -2.40 1.04 2.21
CA ALA A 228 -1.43 0.17 2.89
C ALA A 228 -0.42 -0.53 1.93
N PRO A 229 -0.83 -1.19 0.83
CA PRO A 229 0.12 -1.80 -0.10
C PRO A 229 1.16 -0.83 -0.67
N TYR A 230 0.77 0.39 -1.04
CA TYR A 230 1.72 1.40 -1.56
C TYR A 230 2.76 1.79 -0.52
N ARG A 231 2.33 2.02 0.72
CA ARG A 231 3.26 2.39 1.79
C ARG A 231 4.21 1.26 2.15
N VAL A 232 3.71 0.03 2.20
CA VAL A 232 4.58 -1.14 2.36
C VAL A 232 5.58 -1.17 1.21
N PHE A 233 5.14 -1.01 -0.03
CA PHE A 233 5.99 -1.01 -1.21
C PHE A 233 7.10 0.06 -1.15
N GLU A 234 6.76 1.31 -0.81
CA GLU A 234 7.73 2.40 -0.65
C GLU A 234 8.81 2.04 0.39
N HIS A 235 8.42 1.54 1.56
CA HIS A 235 9.38 1.15 2.60
C HIS A 235 10.19 -0.10 2.26
N VAL A 236 9.61 -1.07 1.52
CA VAL A 236 10.38 -2.21 1.02
C VAL A 236 11.47 -1.72 0.07
N LEU A 237 11.20 -0.74 -0.81
CA LEU A 237 12.21 -0.17 -1.71
C LEU A 237 13.34 0.56 -0.98
N GLU A 238 13.14 0.97 0.27
CA GLU A 238 14.17 1.60 1.12
C GLU A 238 15.11 0.56 1.79
N LEU A 239 14.80 -0.74 1.71
CA LEU A 239 15.62 -1.78 2.33
C LEU A 239 16.97 -1.97 1.62
N PRO A 240 18.05 -2.34 2.35
CA PRO A 240 19.36 -2.61 1.74
C PRO A 240 19.35 -3.67 0.63
N ALA A 241 18.48 -4.68 0.73
CA ALA A 241 18.33 -5.70 -0.29
C ALA A 241 17.53 -5.21 -1.52
N ALA A 242 16.64 -4.23 -1.37
CA ALA A 242 15.98 -3.62 -2.51
C ALA A 242 16.97 -2.88 -3.39
N LEU A 243 17.94 -2.16 -2.80
CA LEU A 243 19.01 -1.47 -3.53
C LEU A 243 19.87 -2.42 -4.38
N GLN A 244 19.83 -3.72 -4.12
CA GLN A 244 20.54 -4.77 -4.86
C GLN A 244 19.68 -5.44 -5.94
N LEU A 245 18.44 -4.98 -6.16
CA LEU A 245 17.59 -5.48 -7.24
C LEU A 245 18.28 -5.25 -8.60
N THR A 246 18.23 -6.27 -9.45
CA THR A 246 18.81 -6.20 -10.79
C THR A 246 17.96 -5.36 -11.73
N GLY A 247 18.57 -4.86 -12.81
CA GLY A 247 17.83 -4.16 -13.87
C GLY A 247 16.69 -4.99 -14.44
N SER A 248 16.86 -6.31 -14.61
CA SER A 248 15.79 -7.19 -15.10
C SER A 248 14.60 -7.24 -14.15
N THR A 249 14.83 -7.33 -12.84
CA THR A 249 13.75 -7.34 -11.85
C THR A 249 13.01 -6.01 -11.83
N VAL A 250 13.74 -4.88 -11.88
CA VAL A 250 13.13 -3.54 -11.99
C VAL A 250 12.29 -3.40 -13.25
N VAL A 251 12.75 -3.89 -14.40
CA VAL A 251 11.97 -3.88 -15.65
C VAL A 251 10.67 -4.68 -15.50
N GLN A 252 10.70 -5.85 -14.83
CA GLN A 252 9.50 -6.65 -14.58
C GLN A 252 8.52 -5.95 -13.63
N LEU A 253 9.03 -5.27 -12.60
CA LEU A 253 8.20 -4.45 -11.70
C LEU A 253 7.57 -3.27 -12.45
N LEU A 254 8.32 -2.58 -13.30
CA LEU A 254 7.79 -1.50 -14.15
C LEU A 254 6.70 -2.01 -15.08
N TYR A 255 6.93 -3.12 -15.76
CA TYR A 255 5.92 -3.73 -16.64
C TYR A 255 4.63 -4.02 -15.87
N THR A 256 4.75 -4.61 -14.67
CA THR A 256 3.61 -4.90 -13.80
C THR A 256 2.90 -3.61 -13.35
N SER A 257 3.63 -2.55 -12.97
CA SER A 257 3.00 -1.29 -12.54
C SER A 257 2.29 -0.55 -13.68
N ILE A 258 2.82 -0.61 -14.90
CA ILE A 258 2.20 -0.05 -16.10
C ILE A 258 0.90 -0.80 -16.43
N ASP A 259 0.89 -2.13 -16.30
CA ASP A 259 -0.31 -2.96 -16.51
C ASP A 259 -1.43 -2.64 -15.51
N LEU A 260 -1.07 -2.27 -14.28
CA LEU A 260 -2.02 -1.80 -13.25
C LEU A 260 -2.53 -0.38 -13.50
N ILE A 261 -1.96 0.36 -14.47
CA ILE A 261 -2.24 1.78 -14.73
C ILE A 261 -2.01 2.61 -13.46
N ASP A 262 -1.03 2.20 -12.65
CA ASP A 262 -0.75 2.80 -11.36
C ASP A 262 0.52 3.67 -11.41
N ASN A 263 0.33 4.96 -11.22
CA ASN A 263 1.41 5.93 -11.25
C ASN A 263 2.26 5.94 -9.98
N CYS A 264 1.72 5.54 -8.82
CA CYS A 264 2.43 5.54 -7.54
C CYS A 264 3.55 4.50 -7.53
N PHE A 265 3.25 3.27 -7.96
CA PHE A 265 4.28 2.23 -8.07
C PHE A 265 5.35 2.60 -9.10
N THR A 266 4.92 3.08 -10.27
CA THR A 266 5.84 3.47 -11.35
C THR A 266 6.78 4.59 -10.88
N GLU A 267 6.25 5.60 -10.19
CA GLU A 267 7.05 6.68 -9.62
C GLU A 267 8.06 6.19 -8.59
N ALA A 268 7.64 5.32 -7.66
CA ALA A 268 8.54 4.76 -6.65
C ALA A 268 9.65 3.91 -7.28
N ILE A 269 9.32 3.09 -8.28
CA ILE A 269 10.31 2.27 -9.00
C ILE A 269 11.27 3.16 -9.80
N CYS A 270 10.79 4.21 -10.47
CA CYS A 270 11.66 5.12 -11.22
C CYS A 270 12.70 5.81 -10.34
N ARG A 271 12.42 6.03 -9.04
CA ARG A 271 13.42 6.59 -8.10
C ARG A 271 14.49 5.58 -7.67
N HIS A 272 14.31 4.29 -7.95
CA HIS A 272 15.22 3.24 -7.55
C HIS A 272 16.56 3.29 -8.34
N PRO A 273 17.73 3.06 -7.72
CA PRO A 273 19.02 3.13 -8.42
C PRO A 273 19.13 2.24 -9.65
N ALA A 274 18.60 1.01 -9.59
CA ALA A 274 18.61 0.12 -10.75
C ALA A 274 17.68 0.59 -11.89
N ALA A 275 16.66 1.42 -11.61
CA ALA A 275 15.88 2.08 -12.66
C ALA A 275 16.68 3.21 -13.37
N GLN A 276 17.53 3.90 -12.60
CA GLN A 276 18.44 4.93 -13.13
C GLN A 276 19.54 4.34 -14.02
N ALA A 277 19.87 3.06 -13.83
CA ALA A 277 20.87 2.32 -14.59
C ALA A 277 20.29 1.46 -15.73
N LEU A 278 19.01 1.64 -16.10
CA LEU A 278 18.42 0.91 -17.21
C LEU A 278 19.13 1.23 -18.53
N SER A 279 19.23 0.22 -19.41
CA SER A 279 19.74 0.46 -20.75
C SER A 279 18.71 1.25 -21.57
N ARG A 280 19.21 1.92 -22.62
CA ARG A 280 18.39 2.65 -23.58
C ARG A 280 17.32 1.74 -24.21
N GLU A 281 17.71 0.51 -24.58
CA GLU A 281 16.84 -0.48 -25.22
C GLU A 281 15.75 -0.97 -24.27
N GLN A 282 16.11 -1.25 -23.01
CA GLN A 282 15.16 -1.67 -21.98
C GLN A 282 14.11 -0.58 -21.74
N LEU A 283 14.55 0.66 -21.61
CA LEU A 283 13.63 1.78 -21.38
C LEU A 283 12.77 2.09 -22.61
N LEU A 284 13.33 2.03 -23.82
CA LEU A 284 12.57 2.22 -25.05
C LEU A 284 11.42 1.21 -25.16
N HIS A 285 11.70 -0.06 -24.87
CA HIS A 285 10.66 -1.10 -24.87
C HIS A 285 9.54 -0.80 -23.86
N GLN A 286 9.89 -0.35 -22.65
CA GLN A 286 8.89 0.04 -21.65
C GLN A 286 8.10 1.29 -22.08
N LEU A 287 8.76 2.29 -22.65
CA LEU A 287 8.10 3.49 -23.16
C LEU A 287 7.10 3.15 -24.27
N GLN A 288 7.45 2.27 -25.21
CA GLN A 288 6.57 1.82 -26.30
C GLN A 288 5.26 1.23 -25.78
N ILE A 289 5.31 0.47 -24.67
CA ILE A 289 4.11 -0.08 -24.02
C ILE A 289 3.34 1.03 -23.29
N THR A 290 4.07 1.90 -22.58
CA THR A 290 3.49 2.89 -21.67
C THR A 290 2.78 4.03 -22.40
N VAL A 291 3.31 4.49 -23.54
CA VAL A 291 2.68 5.57 -24.34
C VAL A 291 1.28 5.21 -24.82
N LEU A 292 0.96 3.92 -24.91
CA LEU A 292 -0.36 3.44 -25.31
C LEU A 292 -1.33 3.31 -24.14
N ARG A 293 -0.84 3.36 -22.89
CA ARG A 293 -1.62 2.97 -21.70
C ARG A 293 -1.77 4.08 -20.66
N SER A 294 -0.70 4.80 -20.34
CA SER A 294 -0.70 5.74 -19.22
C SER A 294 0.20 6.95 -19.47
N TYR A 295 -0.41 8.13 -19.43
CA TYR A 295 0.32 9.40 -19.47
C TYR A 295 1.25 9.54 -18.27
N ASP A 296 0.75 9.31 -17.05
CA ASP A 296 1.49 9.58 -15.83
C ASP A 296 2.73 8.67 -15.74
N CYS A 297 2.61 7.40 -16.13
CA CYS A 297 3.74 6.48 -16.21
C CYS A 297 4.75 6.92 -17.30
N THR A 298 4.26 7.38 -18.46
CA THR A 298 5.14 7.88 -19.53
C THR A 298 5.96 9.08 -19.06
N GLU A 299 5.33 10.03 -18.37
CA GLU A 299 6.00 11.19 -17.79
C GLU A 299 7.12 10.76 -16.85
N ARG A 300 6.85 9.84 -15.92
CA ARG A 300 7.87 9.33 -14.98
C ARG A 300 9.02 8.61 -15.70
N LEU A 301 8.74 7.75 -16.67
CA LEU A 301 9.79 7.05 -17.43
C LEU A 301 10.67 7.99 -18.25
N CYS A 302 10.11 9.08 -18.79
CA CYS A 302 10.87 10.09 -19.53
C CYS A 302 11.84 10.90 -18.64
N THR A 303 11.69 10.83 -17.31
CA THR A 303 12.65 11.46 -16.38
C THR A 303 13.92 10.64 -16.16
N LEU A 304 13.95 9.38 -16.59
CA LEU A 304 15.11 8.50 -16.40
C LEU A 304 16.28 8.90 -17.32
N PRO A 305 17.55 8.73 -16.89
CA PRO A 305 18.72 9.08 -17.68
C PRO A 305 18.75 8.44 -19.07
N ALA A 306 18.31 7.18 -19.18
CA ALA A 306 18.25 6.47 -20.45
C ALA A 306 17.24 7.09 -21.45
N ALA A 307 16.21 7.80 -20.98
CA ALA A 307 15.27 8.49 -21.87
C ALA A 307 15.94 9.68 -22.56
N GLN A 308 16.86 10.35 -21.83
CA GLN A 308 17.64 11.47 -22.34
C GLN A 308 18.68 11.06 -23.38
N GLN A 309 18.96 9.75 -23.49
CA GLN A 309 19.91 9.15 -24.43
C GLN A 309 19.22 8.49 -25.63
N LEU A 310 17.89 8.54 -25.72
CA LEU A 310 17.16 8.07 -26.91
C LEU A 310 17.60 8.89 -28.13
N ASP A 311 17.67 8.27 -29.30
CA ASP A 311 17.87 9.00 -30.55
C ASP A 311 16.54 9.48 -31.13
N SER A 312 16.65 10.28 -32.19
CA SER A 312 15.48 10.88 -32.84
C SER A 312 14.57 9.84 -33.49
N GLU A 313 15.12 8.70 -33.92
CA GLU A 313 14.32 7.61 -34.49
C GLU A 313 13.43 6.96 -33.42
N ALA A 314 14.00 6.64 -32.25
CA ALA A 314 13.23 6.10 -31.14
C ALA A 314 12.15 7.08 -30.66
N VAL A 315 12.48 8.37 -30.53
CA VAL A 315 11.50 9.41 -30.17
C VAL A 315 10.41 9.56 -31.25
N ALA A 316 10.78 9.51 -32.53
CA ALA A 316 9.81 9.53 -33.63
C ALA A 316 8.82 8.36 -33.54
N GLN A 317 9.31 7.14 -33.31
CA GLN A 317 8.47 5.95 -33.16
C GLN A 317 7.50 6.09 -31.97
N LEU A 318 7.97 6.59 -30.82
CA LEU A 318 7.13 6.83 -29.65
C LEU A 318 6.06 7.90 -29.91
N LEU A 319 6.40 8.99 -30.60
CA LEU A 319 5.44 10.04 -30.97
C LEU A 319 4.36 9.52 -31.92
N LEU A 320 4.75 8.74 -32.93
CA LEU A 320 3.81 8.15 -33.89
C LEU A 320 2.90 7.13 -33.19
N ALA A 321 3.44 6.29 -32.31
CA ALA A 321 2.66 5.36 -31.51
C ALA A 321 1.65 6.09 -30.59
N ALA A 322 2.09 7.16 -29.91
CA ALA A 322 1.20 7.98 -29.10
C ALA A 322 0.09 8.60 -29.96
N ALA A 323 0.42 9.21 -31.09
CA ALA A 323 -0.55 9.83 -32.00
C ALA A 323 -1.56 8.83 -32.57
N ALA A 324 -1.14 7.58 -32.81
CA ALA A 324 -2.00 6.50 -33.30
C ALA A 324 -2.88 5.85 -32.20
N SER A 325 -2.52 6.00 -30.93
CA SER A 325 -3.19 5.29 -29.81
C SER A 325 -4.64 5.71 -29.57
N GLY A 326 -5.03 6.92 -29.98
CA GLY A 326 -6.34 7.49 -29.64
C GLY A 326 -6.56 7.72 -28.14
N ALA A 327 -5.52 7.66 -27.31
CA ALA A 327 -5.66 7.88 -25.87
C ALA A 327 -6.18 9.29 -25.53
N THR A 328 -6.96 9.43 -24.46
CA THR A 328 -7.54 10.73 -24.07
C THR A 328 -6.50 11.80 -23.73
N ARG A 329 -5.27 11.39 -23.41
CA ARG A 329 -4.15 12.27 -23.04
C ARG A 329 -3.00 12.26 -24.07
N VAL A 330 -3.26 11.91 -25.33
CA VAL A 330 -2.24 11.86 -26.40
C VAL A 330 -1.37 13.13 -26.45
N TYR A 331 -1.96 14.32 -26.41
CA TYR A 331 -1.18 15.57 -26.47
C TYR A 331 -0.27 15.78 -25.26
N ALA A 332 -0.68 15.33 -24.07
CA ALA A 332 0.16 15.42 -22.88
C ALA A 332 1.35 14.46 -23.00
N ILE A 333 1.12 13.24 -23.50
CA ILE A 333 2.16 12.27 -23.82
C ILE A 333 3.13 12.83 -24.85
N MET A 334 2.62 13.35 -25.97
CA MET A 334 3.43 13.97 -27.01
C MET A 334 4.24 15.15 -26.47
N LYS A 335 3.66 16.02 -25.62
CA LYS A 335 4.35 17.14 -25.00
C LYS A 335 5.56 16.71 -24.15
N VAL A 336 5.43 15.58 -23.44
CA VAL A 336 6.51 14.97 -22.66
C VAL A 336 7.59 14.41 -23.60
N LEU A 337 7.20 13.64 -24.62
CA LEU A 337 8.15 13.06 -25.58
C LEU A 337 8.91 14.15 -26.38
N LEU A 338 8.23 15.23 -26.76
CA LEU A 338 8.83 16.40 -27.40
C LEU A 338 9.74 17.21 -26.47
N ALA A 339 9.71 16.96 -25.15
CA ALA A 339 10.66 17.55 -24.22
C ALA A 339 12.01 16.80 -24.19
N LEU A 340 12.09 15.60 -24.80
CA LEU A 340 13.34 14.84 -24.86
C LEU A 340 14.33 15.51 -25.81
N PRO A 341 15.64 15.51 -25.51
CA PRO A 341 16.66 16.19 -26.32
C PRO A 341 16.65 15.78 -27.79
N ALA A 342 16.41 14.50 -28.07
CA ALA A 342 16.37 13.95 -29.42
C ALA A 342 15.17 14.39 -30.26
N ALA A 343 14.12 14.97 -29.64
CA ALA A 343 13.02 15.57 -30.38
C ALA A 343 13.49 16.74 -31.27
N ASN A 344 14.58 17.42 -30.89
CA ASN A 344 15.16 18.51 -31.68
C ASN A 344 15.81 18.03 -33.00
N ALA A 345 16.07 16.72 -33.13
CA ALA A 345 16.66 16.10 -34.31
C ALA A 345 15.64 15.29 -35.11
N LEU A 346 14.33 15.51 -34.89
CA LEU A 346 13.29 14.90 -35.73
C LEU A 346 13.37 15.46 -37.15
N ASN A 347 13.19 14.58 -38.13
CA ASN A 347 13.15 14.98 -39.53
C ASN A 347 11.75 15.45 -39.95
N ALA A 348 11.67 16.17 -41.07
CA ALA A 348 10.42 16.72 -41.58
C ALA A 348 9.38 15.64 -41.90
N ALA A 349 9.81 14.47 -42.40
CA ALA A 349 8.90 13.39 -42.76
C ALA A 349 8.11 12.85 -41.55
N VAL A 350 8.76 12.73 -40.38
CA VAL A 350 8.09 12.33 -39.14
C VAL A 350 7.07 13.39 -38.71
N LEU A 351 7.41 14.67 -38.80
CA LEU A 351 6.49 15.76 -38.45
C LEU A 351 5.26 15.75 -39.36
N VAL A 352 5.43 15.58 -40.67
CA VAL A 352 4.31 15.43 -41.62
C VAL A 352 3.42 14.24 -41.23
N GLN A 353 4.01 13.09 -40.88
CA GLN A 353 3.23 11.93 -40.41
C GLN A 353 2.47 12.21 -39.11
N LEU A 354 3.08 12.93 -38.17
CA LEU A 354 2.41 13.31 -36.91
C LEU A 354 1.22 14.24 -37.17
N PHE A 355 1.37 15.25 -38.03
CA PHE A 355 0.26 16.14 -38.38
C PHE A 355 -0.89 15.43 -39.11
N ARG A 356 -0.57 14.34 -39.84
CA ARG A 356 -1.57 13.48 -40.49
C ARG A 356 -2.25 12.50 -39.54
N ALA A 357 -1.76 12.34 -38.31
CA ALA A 357 -2.30 11.35 -37.39
C ALA A 357 -3.76 11.69 -37.02
N PRO A 358 -4.64 10.67 -36.83
CA PRO A 358 -6.06 10.87 -36.56
C PRO A 358 -6.34 11.78 -35.36
N CYS A 359 -5.46 11.75 -34.35
CA CYS A 359 -5.58 12.61 -33.18
C CYS A 359 -5.57 14.10 -33.51
N PHE A 360 -5.08 14.54 -34.68
CA PHE A 360 -5.17 15.93 -35.12
C PHE A 360 -6.43 16.23 -35.95
N ALA A 361 -7.08 15.21 -36.52
CA ALA A 361 -8.20 15.35 -37.45
C ALA A 361 -9.60 15.40 -36.79
N GLU A 362 -9.77 14.84 -35.58
CA GLU A 362 -11.10 14.52 -35.03
C GLU A 362 -11.91 15.67 -34.37
N ASP A 363 -11.38 16.89 -34.23
CA ASP A 363 -12.11 17.98 -33.54
C ASP A 363 -13.18 18.70 -34.40
N ASN A 364 -13.44 18.25 -35.63
CA ASN A 364 -14.36 18.93 -36.54
C ASN A 364 -15.83 18.94 -36.07
N ASN A 365 -16.21 18.10 -35.10
CA ASN A 365 -17.59 18.05 -34.59
C ASN A 365 -17.86 19.02 -33.43
N ARG A 366 -16.85 19.73 -32.91
CA ARG A 366 -17.01 20.82 -31.93
C ARG A 366 -16.11 22.00 -32.27
N PRO A 367 -16.41 22.75 -33.34
CA PRO A 367 -15.67 23.96 -33.69
C PRO A 367 -15.67 24.93 -32.51
N GLY A 368 -14.50 25.17 -31.90
CA GLY A 368 -14.30 26.20 -30.87
C GLY A 368 -13.62 25.77 -29.56
N GLN A 369 -13.33 24.48 -29.33
CA GLN A 369 -12.63 24.03 -28.11
C GLN A 369 -11.37 23.22 -28.43
N LEU A 370 -10.42 23.84 -29.12
CA LEU A 370 -9.04 23.35 -29.10
C LEU A 370 -8.54 23.43 -27.64
N THR A 371 -8.27 22.26 -27.03
CA THR A 371 -7.80 22.21 -25.64
C THR A 371 -6.43 22.87 -25.52
N THR A 372 -6.15 23.51 -24.38
CA THR A 372 -4.84 24.14 -24.08
C THR A 372 -3.66 23.18 -24.31
N SER A 373 -3.87 21.88 -24.08
CA SER A 373 -2.87 20.83 -24.29
C SER A 373 -2.52 20.62 -25.77
N LYS A 374 -3.50 20.71 -26.68
CA LYS A 374 -3.29 20.56 -28.12
C LYS A 374 -2.45 21.72 -28.67
N TYR A 375 -2.76 22.96 -28.28
CA TYR A 375 -1.96 24.12 -28.64
C TYR A 375 -0.52 24.04 -28.13
N ALA A 376 -0.32 23.67 -26.86
CA ALA A 376 1.03 23.52 -26.30
C ALA A 376 1.85 22.42 -27.04
N CYS A 377 1.19 21.37 -27.52
CA CYS A 377 1.84 20.34 -28.33
C CYS A 377 2.21 20.88 -29.73
N LEU A 378 1.30 21.60 -30.39
CA LEU A 378 1.55 22.22 -31.70
C LEU A 378 2.66 23.27 -31.64
N GLU A 379 2.70 24.09 -30.58
CA GLU A 379 3.76 25.08 -30.35
C GLU A 379 5.12 24.40 -30.20
N LYS A 380 5.20 23.30 -29.43
CA LYS A 380 6.43 22.52 -29.32
C LYS A 380 6.85 21.85 -30.64
N LEU A 381 5.90 21.31 -31.40
CA LEU A 381 6.18 20.75 -32.73
C LEU A 381 6.71 21.83 -33.67
N ALA A 382 6.11 23.02 -33.64
CA ALA A 382 6.54 24.18 -34.42
C ALA A 382 7.94 24.69 -34.04
N ALA A 383 8.38 24.44 -32.80
CA ALA A 383 9.72 24.79 -32.33
C ALA A 383 10.81 23.80 -32.74
N VAL A 384 10.47 22.62 -33.28
CA VAL A 384 11.45 21.66 -33.79
C VAL A 384 12.12 22.25 -35.05
N PRO A 385 13.46 22.26 -35.17
CA PRO A 385 14.16 22.89 -36.30
C PRO A 385 13.68 22.45 -37.70
N ALA A 386 13.23 21.20 -37.85
CA ALA A 386 12.71 20.67 -39.11
C ALA A 386 11.24 21.04 -39.41
N ALA A 387 10.56 21.77 -38.51
CA ALA A 387 9.14 22.08 -38.63
C ALA A 387 8.83 22.99 -39.82
N GLY A 388 9.67 23.97 -40.11
CA GLY A 388 9.49 24.85 -41.27
C GLY A 388 9.43 24.06 -42.59
N THR A 389 10.32 23.09 -42.76
CA THR A 389 10.32 22.19 -43.93
C THR A 389 9.08 21.29 -43.96
N ALA A 390 8.67 20.75 -42.81
CA ALA A 390 7.48 19.90 -42.72
C ALA A 390 6.18 20.67 -43.07
N VAL A 391 6.04 21.89 -42.55
CA VAL A 391 4.89 22.76 -42.86
C VAL A 391 4.87 23.12 -44.34
N GLY A 392 6.02 23.42 -44.95
CA GLY A 392 6.13 23.62 -46.40
C GLY A 392 5.65 22.41 -47.21
N LEU A 393 6.06 21.20 -46.83
CA LEU A 393 5.61 19.95 -47.48
C LEU A 393 4.11 19.72 -47.32
N MET A 394 3.55 19.96 -46.13
CA MET A 394 2.11 19.84 -45.91
C MET A 394 1.29 20.85 -46.72
N LEU A 395 1.78 22.10 -46.80
CA LEU A 395 1.15 23.15 -47.61
C LEU A 395 1.11 22.76 -49.08
N GLN A 396 2.22 22.25 -49.61
CA GLN A 396 2.29 21.74 -50.98
C GLN A 396 1.26 20.61 -51.21
N GLU A 397 1.19 19.63 -50.31
CA GLU A 397 0.27 18.50 -50.46
C GLU A 397 -1.21 18.91 -50.35
N ALA A 398 -1.56 19.89 -49.52
CA ALA A 398 -2.96 20.32 -49.43
C ALA A 398 -3.37 21.30 -50.53
N LEU A 399 -2.43 22.07 -51.09
CA LEU A 399 -2.64 22.78 -52.34
C LEU A 399 -3.02 21.80 -53.44
N GLU A 400 -2.36 20.64 -53.48
CA GLU A 400 -2.72 19.53 -54.38
C GLU A 400 -4.07 18.89 -54.02
N ALA A 401 -4.41 18.76 -52.72
CA ALA A 401 -5.64 18.10 -52.26
C ALA A 401 -6.89 19.00 -52.10
N LYS A 402 -6.78 20.33 -52.31
CA LYS A 402 -7.86 21.33 -52.12
C LYS A 402 -8.48 21.39 -50.70
N CYS A 403 -7.74 21.02 -49.66
CA CYS A 403 -8.23 21.00 -48.27
C CYS A 403 -7.67 22.17 -47.42
N PHE A 404 -8.11 23.40 -47.71
CA PHE A 404 -7.48 24.62 -47.16
C PHE A 404 -7.88 25.00 -45.72
N GLU A 405 -9.12 24.70 -45.29
CA GLU A 405 -9.68 25.23 -44.03
C GLU A 405 -8.99 24.71 -42.76
N SER A 406 -8.55 23.44 -42.74
CA SER A 406 -7.92 22.85 -41.54
C SER A 406 -6.50 23.37 -41.27
N MET A 407 -5.83 23.96 -42.26
CA MET A 407 -4.42 24.35 -42.14
C MET A 407 -4.17 25.80 -41.74
N LEU A 408 -5.13 26.71 -41.93
CA LEU A 408 -5.02 28.10 -41.50
C LEU A 408 -4.71 28.25 -40.00
N HIS A 409 -5.17 27.29 -39.17
CA HIS A 409 -4.84 27.24 -37.75
C HIS A 409 -3.40 26.84 -37.43
N ILE A 410 -2.74 26.04 -38.30
CA ILE A 410 -1.35 25.60 -38.13
C ILE A 410 -0.39 26.67 -38.67
N VAL A 411 -0.74 27.31 -39.79
CA VAL A 411 0.04 28.41 -40.39
C VAL A 411 0.01 29.68 -39.53
N GLY A 412 -0.98 29.85 -38.66
CA GLY A 412 -1.02 30.94 -37.67
C GLY A 412 0.00 30.83 -36.52
N LEU A 413 0.78 29.75 -36.44
CA LEU A 413 1.83 29.56 -35.43
C LEU A 413 3.15 30.25 -35.83
N PRO A 414 4.03 30.60 -34.87
CA PRO A 414 5.28 31.34 -35.14
C PRO A 414 6.23 30.69 -36.16
N ALA A 415 6.10 29.39 -36.44
CA ALA A 415 6.88 28.68 -37.46
C ALA A 415 6.65 29.21 -38.89
N ALA A 416 5.51 29.83 -39.19
CA ALA A 416 5.27 30.45 -40.50
C ALA A 416 6.18 31.67 -40.75
N ALA A 417 6.70 32.32 -39.70
CA ALA A 417 7.66 33.41 -39.84
C ALA A 417 9.06 32.94 -40.27
N GLN A 418 9.33 31.63 -40.23
CA GLN A 418 10.60 31.02 -40.68
C GLN A 418 10.53 30.42 -42.10
N LEU A 419 9.35 30.43 -42.75
CA LEU A 419 9.25 30.14 -44.17
C LEU A 419 9.93 31.31 -44.93
N SER A 420 11.21 31.15 -45.27
CA SER A 420 11.91 32.07 -46.17
C SER A 420 11.09 32.20 -47.44
N THR A 421 10.68 33.42 -47.80
CA THR A 421 10.30 33.99 -49.12
C THR A 421 10.22 33.08 -50.37
N PHE A 422 9.78 31.84 -50.23
CA PHE A 422 9.46 30.91 -51.30
C PHE A 422 7.97 31.04 -51.51
N GLU A 423 7.65 31.90 -52.47
CA GLU A 423 6.44 31.90 -53.30
C GLU A 423 5.18 31.37 -52.59
N VAL A 424 4.68 32.18 -51.66
CA VAL A 424 3.25 32.19 -51.35
C VAL A 424 2.61 33.21 -52.29
N GLU A 425 2.38 32.79 -53.53
CA GLU A 425 1.36 33.37 -54.43
C GLU A 425 0.17 32.41 -54.51
#